data_AF-A0A1Q8FJA6-F1
#
_entry.id   AF-A0A1Q8FJA6-F1
#
_cell.length_a   1.000
_cell.length_b   1.000
_cell.length_c   1.000
_cell.angle_alpha   90.00
_cell.angle_beta   90.00
_cell.angle_gamma   90.00
#
_symmetry.space_group_name_H-M   'P 1'
#
loop_
_entity.id
_entity.type
_entity.pdbx_description
1 polymer ?
#
loop_
_entity_poly.entity_id
_entity_poly.type
_entity_poly.pdbx_seq_one_letter_code
_entity_poly.pdbx_strand_id
1 'polypeptide(L)'
;MSAALSYADKRTAFEIATSALLRWYGDELVNGATDDQLHAFLEKVLGIAGGSCGPGRMSVSYRGSGLRIWADWDHPNEVRDKPIFSGSQTISMAREVYGIPDPSAQQLALI
;
A
#
# COMPACT_ATOMS: atom_id res chain seq x y z
N MET A 1 10.54 9.18 20.98
CA MET A 1 10.95 8.59 19.69
C MET A 1 10.15 7.32 19.56
N SER A 2 9.23 7.25 18.59
CA SER A 2 8.52 6.02 18.26
C SER A 2 9.55 4.96 17.84
N ALA A 3 9.38 3.72 18.30
CA ALA A 3 10.27 2.63 17.93
C ALA A 3 10.19 2.36 16.42
N ALA A 4 11.29 1.92 15.82
CA ALA A 4 11.29 1.56 14.40
C ALA A 4 10.26 0.45 14.15
N LEU A 5 9.31 0.70 13.25
CA LEU A 5 8.31 -0.30 12.86
C LEU A 5 8.96 -1.53 12.26
N SER A 6 8.56 -2.70 12.75
CA SER A 6 8.95 -3.98 12.19
C SER A 6 8.37 -4.17 10.77
N TYR A 7 8.87 -5.16 10.04
CA TYR A 7 8.27 -5.52 8.75
C TYR A 7 6.79 -5.95 8.91
N ALA A 8 6.46 -6.70 9.97
CA ALA A 8 5.09 -7.10 10.28
C ALA A 8 4.18 -5.90 10.54
N ASP A 9 4.70 -4.85 11.18
CA ASP A 9 3.96 -3.63 11.42
C ASP A 9 3.66 -2.91 10.10
N LYS A 10 4.68 -2.77 9.24
CA LYS A 10 4.53 -2.14 7.93
C LYS A 10 3.53 -2.91 7.05
N ARG A 11 3.57 -4.24 7.08
CA ARG A 11 2.58 -5.08 6.38
C ARG A 11 1.17 -4.84 6.91
N THR A 12 0.98 -4.82 8.22
CA THR A 12 -0.31 -4.56 8.84
C THR A 12 -0.84 -3.17 8.47
N ALA A 13 0.02 -2.14 8.51
CA ALA A 13 -0.35 -0.79 8.08
C ALA A 13 -0.81 -0.75 6.63
N PHE A 14 -0.08 -1.46 5.75
CA PHE A 14 -0.39 -1.55 4.34
C PHE A 14 -1.76 -2.19 4.10
N GLU A 15 -2.03 -3.34 4.73
CA GLU A 15 -3.31 -4.06 4.63
C GLU A 15 -4.48 -3.22 5.15
N ILE A 16 -4.29 -2.45 6.23
CA ILE A 16 -5.29 -1.49 6.73
C ILE A 16 -5.59 -0.42 5.67
N ALA A 17 -4.54 0.25 5.18
CA ALA A 17 -4.66 1.35 4.22
C ALA A 17 -5.30 0.92 2.89
N THR A 18 -5.04 -0.31 2.46
CA THR A 18 -5.46 -0.84 1.16
C THR A 18 -6.57 -1.89 1.27
N SER A 19 -7.25 -1.97 2.41
CA SER A 19 -8.31 -2.96 2.70
C SER A 19 -9.46 -2.99 1.67
N ALA A 20 -9.71 -1.90 0.96
CA ALA A 20 -10.71 -1.84 -0.10
C ALA A 20 -10.23 -2.36 -1.47
N LEU A 21 -8.92 -2.58 -1.67
CA LEU A 21 -8.33 -2.92 -2.97
C LEU A 21 -8.93 -4.20 -3.55
N LEU A 22 -8.85 -5.32 -2.82
CA LEU A 22 -9.41 -6.60 -3.28
C LEU A 22 -10.93 -6.57 -3.38
N ARG A 23 -11.60 -5.77 -2.56
CA ARG A 23 -13.06 -5.62 -2.61
C ARG A 23 -13.50 -4.89 -3.88
N TRP A 24 -12.72 -3.93 -4.35
CA TRP A 24 -13.09 -3.08 -5.48
C TRP A 24 -12.54 -3.59 -6.81
N TYR A 25 -11.38 -4.24 -6.81
CA TYR A 25 -10.63 -4.61 -8.01
C TYR A 25 -10.17 -6.07 -8.00
N GLY A 26 -10.79 -6.93 -7.18
CA GLY A 26 -10.37 -8.33 -7.02
C GLY A 26 -10.36 -9.09 -8.35
N ASP A 27 -11.41 -8.94 -9.15
CA ASP A 27 -11.55 -9.64 -10.44
C ASP A 27 -10.49 -9.21 -11.46
N GLU A 28 -10.14 -7.92 -11.48
CA GLU A 28 -9.07 -7.40 -12.32
C GLU A 28 -7.70 -7.88 -11.85
N LEU A 29 -7.45 -7.87 -10.53
CA LEU A 29 -6.16 -8.24 -9.96
C LEU A 29 -5.85 -9.74 -10.07
N VAL A 30 -6.87 -10.60 -10.13
CA VAL A 30 -6.69 -12.05 -10.39
C VAL A 30 -6.00 -12.32 -11.73
N ASN A 31 -6.30 -11.50 -12.75
CA ASN A 31 -5.70 -11.65 -14.08
C ASN A 31 -4.30 -10.99 -14.19
N GLY A 32 -3.86 -10.31 -13.12
CA GLY A 32 -2.65 -9.49 -13.12
C GLY A 32 -2.91 -8.06 -13.55
N ALA A 33 -2.03 -7.17 -13.10
CA ALA A 33 -2.05 -5.75 -13.41
C ALA A 33 -0.64 -5.26 -13.70
N THR A 34 -0.50 -4.38 -14.69
CA THR A 34 0.76 -3.63 -14.89
C THR A 34 0.98 -2.65 -13.74
N ASP A 35 2.19 -2.12 -13.60
CA ASP A 35 2.49 -1.13 -12.57
C ASP A 35 1.63 0.14 -12.70
N ASP A 36 1.32 0.58 -13.93
CA ASP A 36 0.45 1.75 -14.17
C ASP A 36 -1.00 1.48 -13.75
N GLN A 37 -1.52 0.27 -14.05
CA GLN A 37 -2.86 -0.13 -13.63
C GLN A 37 -2.94 -0.25 -12.10
N LEU A 38 -1.94 -0.90 -11.49
CA LEU A 38 -1.87 -1.07 -10.05
C LEU A 38 -1.70 0.27 -9.34
N HIS A 39 -0.92 1.21 -9.90
CA HIS A 39 -0.84 2.58 -9.44
C HIS A 39 -2.23 3.25 -9.44
N ALA A 40 -2.95 3.18 -10.56
CA ALA A 40 -4.27 3.79 -10.69
C ALA A 40 -5.30 3.20 -9.71
N PHE A 41 -5.25 1.89 -9.45
CA PHE A 41 -6.11 1.24 -8.46
C PHE A 41 -5.78 1.68 -7.04
N LEU A 42 -4.49 1.68 -6.67
CA LEU A 42 -4.04 2.13 -5.34
C LEU A 42 -4.37 3.60 -5.11
N GLU A 43 -4.18 4.46 -6.11
CA GLU A 43 -4.51 5.89 -6.00
C GLU A 43 -6.00 6.11 -5.70
N LYS A 44 -6.89 5.36 -6.38
CA LYS A 44 -8.33 5.39 -6.12
C LYS A 44 -8.71 4.86 -4.74
N VAL A 45 -8.09 3.76 -4.31
CA VAL A 45 -8.35 3.13 -3.00
C VAL A 45 -7.92 4.04 -1.85
N LEU A 46 -6.74 4.67 -1.97
CA LEU A 46 -6.21 5.56 -0.94
C LEU A 46 -6.89 6.94 -0.94
N GLY A 47 -7.43 7.38 -2.08
CA GLY A 47 -8.24 8.59 -2.20
C GLY A 47 -7.47 9.89 -1.87
N ILE A 48 -8.21 10.95 -1.54
CA ILE A 48 -7.63 12.28 -1.24
C ILE A 48 -6.84 12.26 0.08
N ALA A 49 -7.47 11.71 1.12
CA ALA A 49 -6.88 11.43 2.44
C ALA A 49 -7.77 10.43 3.18
N GLY A 50 -7.15 9.56 3.97
CA GLY A 50 -7.85 8.62 4.84
C GLY A 50 -6.94 8.10 5.95
N GLY A 51 -7.52 7.30 6.84
CA GLY A 51 -6.79 6.74 7.96
C GLY A 51 -7.63 5.80 8.81
N SER A 52 -6.97 5.12 9.73
CA SER A 52 -7.59 4.23 10.71
C SER A 52 -6.81 4.32 12.02
N CYS A 53 -7.51 4.39 13.15
CA CYS A 53 -6.90 4.40 14.48
C CYS A 53 -7.83 3.75 15.51
N GLY A 54 -7.30 3.44 16.69
CA GLY A 54 -8.09 2.96 17.83
C GLY A 54 -7.21 2.39 18.96
N PRO A 55 -7.76 2.23 20.18
CA PRO A 55 -7.02 1.67 21.30
C PRO A 55 -6.44 0.28 20.97
N GLY A 56 -5.14 0.09 21.19
CA GLY A 56 -4.45 -1.19 20.91
C GLY A 56 -4.32 -1.54 19.43
N ARG A 57 -4.63 -0.61 18.52
CA ARG A 57 -4.50 -0.78 17.08
C ARG A 57 -3.52 0.23 16.52
N MET A 58 -2.79 -0.18 15.50
CA MET A 58 -1.88 0.72 14.78
C MET A 58 -2.66 1.87 14.15
N SER A 59 -2.14 3.08 14.33
CA SER A 59 -2.69 4.27 13.70
C SER A 59 -2.05 4.46 12.32
N VAL A 60 -2.89 4.57 11.30
CA VAL A 60 -2.50 4.66 9.89
C VAL A 60 -3.10 5.92 9.29
N SER A 61 -2.31 6.64 8.50
CA SER A 61 -2.77 7.72 7.61
C SER A 61 -2.31 7.43 6.19
N TYR A 62 -3.08 7.79 5.19
CA TYR A 62 -2.73 7.55 3.80
C TYR A 62 -3.34 8.55 2.82
N ARG A 63 -2.68 8.69 1.67
CA ARG A 63 -3.09 9.57 0.56
C ARG A 63 -2.76 8.90 -0.77
N GLY A 64 -3.68 8.97 -1.74
CA GLY A 64 -3.48 8.49 -3.11
C GLY A 64 -2.40 9.27 -3.85
N SER A 65 -2.26 10.58 -3.59
CA SER A 65 -1.18 11.39 -4.15
C SER A 65 0.20 10.85 -3.72
N GLY A 66 0.96 10.35 -4.70
CA GLY A 66 2.25 9.72 -4.46
C GLY A 66 2.18 8.38 -3.73
N LEU A 67 1.00 7.76 -3.66
CA LEU A 67 0.73 6.47 -3.01
C LEU A 67 1.31 6.39 -1.59
N ARG A 68 1.07 7.40 -0.76
CA ARG A 68 1.75 7.58 0.53
C ARG A 68 0.97 6.93 1.67
N ILE A 69 1.68 6.18 2.51
CA ILE A 69 1.16 5.56 3.72
C ILE A 69 2.08 5.91 4.89
N TRP A 70 1.51 6.35 6.00
CA TRP A 70 2.16 6.57 7.29
C TRP A 70 1.55 5.65 8.33
N ALA A 71 2.36 5.20 9.28
CA ALA A 71 1.88 4.41 10.40
C ALA A 71 2.70 4.70 11.66
N ASP A 72 2.05 4.59 12.80
CA ASP A 72 2.67 4.67 14.12
C ASP A 72 1.79 3.92 15.14
N TRP A 73 2.36 3.45 16.24
CA TRP A 73 1.61 2.81 17.33
C TRP A 73 0.87 3.83 18.21
N ASP A 74 1.35 5.07 18.28
CA ASP A 74 0.70 6.18 18.98
C ASP A 74 -0.12 7.04 18.00
N HIS A 75 0.56 7.81 17.14
CA HIS A 75 -0.10 8.64 16.13
C HIS A 75 0.87 9.12 15.03
N PRO A 76 0.66 8.78 13.75
CA PRO A 76 1.52 9.24 12.67
C PRO A 76 1.28 10.73 12.40
N ASN A 77 2.34 11.51 12.29
CA ASN A 77 2.27 12.92 11.93
C ASN A 77 2.63 13.10 10.44
N GLU A 78 1.62 13.14 9.57
CA GLU A 78 1.82 13.25 8.11
C GLU A 78 2.58 14.51 7.64
N VAL A 79 2.68 15.54 8.49
CA VAL A 79 3.40 16.80 8.19
C VAL A 79 4.88 16.69 8.52
N ARG A 80 5.24 15.94 9.57
CA ARG A 80 6.61 15.86 10.10
C ARG A 80 7.30 14.55 9.73
N ASP A 81 6.53 13.48 9.60
CA ASP A 81 7.04 12.13 9.41
C ASP A 81 7.14 11.78 7.92
N LYS A 82 8.16 11.01 7.58
CA LYS A 82 8.27 10.41 6.25
C LYS A 82 7.28 9.26 6.14
N PRO A 83 6.63 9.09 4.97
CA PRO A 83 5.79 7.93 4.76
C PRO A 83 6.63 6.65 4.82
N ILE A 84 6.02 5.57 5.33
CA ILE A 84 6.64 4.24 5.38
C ILE A 84 6.61 3.54 4.01
N PHE A 85 5.68 3.95 3.14
CA PHE A 85 5.59 3.56 1.73
C PHE A 85 5.24 4.77 0.87
N SER A 86 5.86 4.88 -0.30
CA SER A 86 5.51 5.86 -1.33
C SER A 86 5.83 5.35 -2.74
N GLY A 87 5.04 5.80 -3.72
CA GLY A 87 5.23 5.52 -5.14
C GLY A 87 5.44 4.02 -5.44
N SER A 88 6.56 3.69 -6.08
CA SER A 88 6.90 2.31 -6.48
C SER A 88 7.06 1.35 -5.30
N GLN A 89 7.40 1.83 -4.10
CA GLN A 89 7.46 0.97 -2.91
C GLN A 89 6.05 0.49 -2.51
N THR A 90 5.04 1.34 -2.67
CA THR A 90 3.64 0.98 -2.41
C THR A 90 3.14 -0.03 -3.43
N ILE A 91 3.51 0.11 -4.70
CA ILE A 91 3.20 -0.85 -5.76
C ILE A 91 3.87 -2.20 -5.48
N SER A 92 5.16 -2.20 -5.14
CA SER A 92 5.92 -3.41 -4.83
C SER A 92 5.31 -4.14 -3.64
N MET A 93 4.95 -3.40 -2.58
CA MET A 93 4.29 -3.97 -1.41
C MET A 93 2.90 -4.53 -1.74
N ALA A 94 2.14 -3.90 -2.64
CA ALA A 94 0.85 -4.44 -3.10
C ALA A 94 1.03 -5.81 -3.78
N ARG A 95 2.03 -5.94 -4.66
CA ARG A 95 2.36 -7.21 -5.32
C ARG A 95 2.77 -8.27 -4.31
N GLU A 96 3.59 -7.91 -3.33
CA GLU A 96 4.06 -8.81 -2.28
C GLU A 96 2.93 -9.28 -1.36
N VAL A 97 2.07 -8.37 -0.90
CA VAL A 97 0.99 -8.67 0.05
C VAL A 97 -0.13 -9.46 -0.61
N TYR A 98 -0.48 -9.11 -1.86
CA TYR A 98 -1.65 -9.65 -2.55
C TYR A 98 -1.33 -10.66 -3.67
N GLY A 99 -0.05 -10.91 -3.96
CA GLY A 99 0.36 -11.88 -4.98
C GLY A 99 -0.03 -11.48 -6.40
N ILE A 100 -0.06 -10.17 -6.72
CA ILE A 100 -0.56 -9.65 -8.00
C ILE A 100 0.52 -9.86 -9.09
N PRO A 101 0.26 -10.70 -10.12
CA PRO A 101 1.22 -10.91 -11.20
C PRO A 101 1.36 -9.66 -12.07
N ASP A 102 2.56 -9.47 -12.63
CA ASP A 102 2.82 -8.43 -13.63
C ASP A 102 2.78 -9.05 -15.03
N PRO A 103 1.74 -8.77 -15.84
CA PRO A 103 1.64 -9.29 -17.20
C PRO A 103 2.66 -8.67 -18.15
N SER A 104 3.26 -7.52 -17.80
CA SER A 104 4.32 -6.88 -18.58
C SER A 104 5.71 -7.46 -18.30
N ALA A 105 5.85 -8.20 -17.19
CA ALA A 105 7.05 -8.96 -16.86
C ALA A 105 7.11 -10.27 -17.65
N GLN A 106 6.81 -10.22 -18.95
CA GLN A 106 7.09 -11.32 -19.86
C GLN A 106 8.59 -11.57 -19.85
N GLN A 107 8.96 -12.63 -19.12
CA GLN A 107 10.24 -13.29 -19.18
C GLN A 107 10.76 -13.26 -20.61
N LEU A 108 11.91 -12.62 -20.79
CA LEU A 108 12.82 -12.91 -21.89
C LEU A 108 13.01 -14.44 -21.90
N ALA A 109 12.27 -15.12 -22.77
CA ALA A 109 12.62 -16.46 -23.16
C ALA A 109 14.02 -16.34 -23.78
N LEU A 110 15.02 -16.88 -23.08
CA LEU A 110 16.32 -17.15 -23.67
C LEU A 110 16.05 -18.05 -24.89
N ILE A 111 16.10 -17.47 -26.08
CA ILE A 111 16.32 -18.19 -27.33
C ILE A 111 17.76 -18.65 -27.40
#